data_AF-A0A6M0QXB7-F1
#
_entry.id   AF-A0A6M0QXB7-F1
#
_cell.length_a   1.000
_cell.length_b   1.000
_cell.length_c   1.000
_cell.angle_alpha   90.00
_cell.angle_beta   90.00
_cell.angle_gamma   90.00
#
_symmetry.space_group_name_H-M   'P 1'
#
loop_
_entity.id
_entity.type
_entity.pdbx_description
1 polymer ?
#
loop_
_entity_poly.entity_id
_entity_poly.type
_entity_poly.pdbx_seq_one_letter_code
_entity_poly.pdbx_strand_id
1 'polypeptide(L)'
;MIDALTGVCENCRELEAKRKRQEIATAEEQMGDLLAAADTVVLTTEPVLSDRHLVSRVGMVGSQCAFGMNALKDVSAGIRDVVGGRARVVEDTLRDAREAALRELKREAALVGANAVVSVMLELSEFSGGGKSMLFVMAYGTAVVVADGE
;
A
#
# COMPACT_ATOMS: atom_id res chain seq x y z
N MET A 1 14.64 37.65 -25.77
CA MET A 1 15.65 38.30 -24.90
C MET A 1 16.20 37.23 -23.96
N ILE A 2 17.52 37.16 -23.72
CA ILE A 2 18.11 36.21 -22.76
C ILE A 2 18.13 36.88 -21.39
N ASP A 3 17.61 36.22 -20.36
CA ASP A 3 17.64 36.71 -18.99
C ASP A 3 19.10 36.65 -18.48
N ALA A 4 19.69 37.81 -18.17
CA ALA A 4 21.10 37.91 -17.80
C ALA A 4 21.46 37.31 -16.43
N LEU A 5 20.47 37.07 -15.58
CA LEU A 5 20.66 36.48 -14.23
C LEU A 5 20.62 34.95 -14.28
N THR A 6 19.78 34.39 -15.15
CA THR A 6 19.58 32.93 -15.26
C THR A 6 20.21 32.29 -16.48
N GLY A 7 20.64 33.09 -17.47
CA GLY A 7 21.22 32.60 -18.72
C GLY A 7 20.22 31.90 -19.65
N VAL A 8 18.93 31.95 -19.34
CA VAL A 8 17.86 31.26 -20.09
C VAL A 8 17.00 32.29 -20.81
N CYS A 9 16.62 32.03 -22.06
CA CYS A 9 15.68 32.90 -22.77
C CYS A 9 14.24 32.63 -22.35
N GLU A 10 13.37 33.64 -22.49
CA GLU A 10 11.95 33.55 -22.11
C GLU A 10 11.23 32.34 -22.74
N ASN A 11 11.48 32.07 -24.02
CA ASN A 11 10.94 30.91 -24.72
C ASN A 11 11.45 29.57 -24.13
N CYS A 12 12.71 29.50 -23.70
CA CYS A 12 13.25 28.31 -23.03
C CYS A 12 12.59 28.10 -21.66
N ARG A 13 12.37 29.16 -20.88
CA ARG A 13 11.61 29.08 -19.60
C ARG A 13 10.19 28.57 -19.82
N GLU A 14 9.50 29.06 -20.86
CA GLU A 14 8.15 28.59 -21.20
C GLU A 14 8.13 27.13 -21.63
N LEU A 15 9.12 26.69 -22.42
CA LEU A 15 9.26 25.30 -22.84
C LEU A 15 9.55 24.37 -21.66
N GLU A 16 10.44 24.76 -20.74
CA GLU A 16 10.71 24.01 -19.51
C GLU A 16 9.46 23.92 -18.62
N ALA A 17 8.71 25.01 -18.47
CA ALA A 17 7.46 25.02 -17.73
C ALA A 17 6.40 24.10 -18.38
N LYS A 18 6.29 24.11 -19.72
CA LYS A 18 5.38 23.21 -20.46
C LYS A 18 5.79 21.74 -20.31
N ARG A 19 7.08 21.42 -20.43
CA ARG A 19 7.61 20.06 -20.24
C ARG A 19 7.36 19.56 -18.82
N LYS A 20 7.67 20.36 -17.80
CA LYS A 20 7.43 20.00 -16.40
C LYS A 20 5.95 19.77 -16.12
N ARG A 21 5.05 20.57 -16.71
CA ARG A 21 3.59 20.35 -16.61
C ARG A 21 3.16 19.05 -17.28
N GLN A 22 3.69 18.74 -18.46
CA GLN A 22 3.42 17.48 -19.15
C GLN A 22 3.92 16.28 -18.35
N GLU A 23 5.14 16.34 -17.82
CA GLU A 23 5.72 15.29 -16.98
C GLU A 23 4.86 15.03 -15.73
N ILE A 24 4.43 16.08 -15.04
CA ILE A 24 3.53 15.98 -13.88
C ILE A 24 2.20 15.33 -14.29
N ALA A 25 1.58 15.79 -15.38
CA ALA A 25 0.30 15.26 -15.84
C ALA A 25 0.38 13.76 -16.19
N THR A 26 1.43 13.33 -16.90
CA THR A 26 1.63 11.90 -17.19
C THR A 26 1.89 11.07 -15.94
N ALA A 27 2.62 11.61 -14.95
CA ALA A 27 2.87 10.92 -13.70
C ALA A 27 1.58 10.75 -12.88
N GLU A 28 0.70 11.76 -12.88
CA GLU A 28 -0.62 11.70 -12.23
C GLU A 28 -1.53 10.66 -12.90
N GLU A 29 -1.57 10.62 -14.22
CA GLU A 29 -2.34 9.63 -15.00
C GLU A 29 -1.84 8.20 -14.73
N GLN A 30 -0.53 7.97 -14.82
CA GLN A 30 0.09 6.67 -14.52
C GLN A 30 -0.16 6.22 -13.09
N MET A 31 -0.13 7.14 -12.12
CA MET A 31 -0.47 6.84 -10.73
C MET A 31 -1.94 6.46 -10.59
N GLY A 32 -2.84 7.17 -11.28
CA GLY A 32 -4.26 6.86 -11.31
C GLY A 32 -4.54 5.45 -11.85
N ASP A 33 -3.91 5.10 -12.98
CA ASP A 33 -4.03 3.77 -13.58
C ASP A 33 -3.49 2.67 -12.66
N LEU A 34 -2.35 2.92 -11.99
CA LEU A 34 -1.77 1.98 -11.03
C LEU A 34 -2.71 1.75 -9.84
N LEU A 35 -3.30 2.81 -9.30
CA LEU A 35 -4.24 2.72 -8.18
C LEU A 35 -5.50 1.94 -8.59
N ALA A 36 -6.03 2.20 -9.78
CA ALA A 36 -7.17 1.46 -10.32
C ALA A 36 -6.84 -0.03 -10.52
N ALA A 37 -5.65 -0.35 -11.05
CA ALA A 37 -5.19 -1.72 -11.18
C ALA A 37 -5.06 -2.40 -9.81
N ALA A 38 -4.42 -1.74 -8.84
CA ALA A 38 -4.25 -2.24 -7.48
C ALA A 38 -5.58 -2.59 -6.80
N ASP A 39 -6.61 -1.76 -6.96
CA ASP A 39 -7.93 -2.02 -6.38
C ASP A 39 -8.55 -3.35 -6.86
N THR A 40 -8.31 -3.70 -8.12
CA THR A 40 -8.79 -4.95 -8.73
C THR A 40 -7.97 -6.19 -8.39
N VAL A 41 -6.77 -6.04 -7.82
CA VAL A 41 -5.92 -7.18 -7.46
C VAL A 41 -6.64 -8.07 -6.45
N VAL A 42 -6.74 -9.36 -6.78
CA VAL A 42 -7.30 -10.39 -5.90
C VAL A 42 -6.26 -10.81 -4.89
N LEU A 43 -6.62 -10.84 -3.60
CA LEU A 43 -5.78 -11.43 -2.55
C LEU A 43 -6.46 -12.68 -2.03
N THR A 44 -5.72 -13.78 -1.92
CA THR A 44 -6.23 -15.01 -1.30
C THR A 44 -5.15 -15.69 -0.46
N THR A 45 -5.60 -16.35 0.61
CA THR A 45 -4.75 -17.25 1.41
C THR A 45 -4.61 -18.62 0.74
N GLU A 46 -5.43 -18.94 -0.25
CA GLU A 46 -5.33 -20.17 -1.02
C GLU A 46 -4.08 -20.16 -1.90
N PRO A 47 -3.41 -21.32 -2.09
CA PRO A 47 -2.22 -21.40 -2.94
C PRO A 47 -2.54 -21.40 -4.44
N VAL A 48 -3.78 -21.78 -4.82
CA VAL A 48 -4.23 -21.88 -6.20
C VAL A 48 -5.69 -21.42 -6.26
N LEU A 49 -5.99 -20.50 -7.19
CA LEU A 49 -7.34 -20.06 -7.51
C LEU A 49 -7.99 -21.10 -8.43
N SER A 50 -8.97 -21.85 -7.94
CA SER A 50 -9.56 -22.98 -8.68
C SER A 50 -10.51 -22.55 -9.80
N ASP A 51 -11.01 -21.31 -9.74
CA ASP A 51 -11.92 -20.69 -10.69
C ASP A 51 -11.20 -19.93 -11.82
N ARG A 52 -9.86 -19.95 -11.85
CA ARG A 52 -9.03 -19.13 -12.76
C ARG A 52 -7.83 -19.91 -13.28
N HIS A 53 -7.40 -19.58 -14.49
CA HIS A 53 -6.20 -20.17 -15.09
C HIS A 53 -4.95 -19.36 -14.75
N LEU A 54 -3.92 -20.02 -14.21
CA LEU A 54 -2.62 -19.41 -13.94
C LEU A 54 -1.84 -19.18 -15.23
N VAL A 55 -1.62 -17.91 -15.59
CA VAL A 55 -0.87 -17.50 -16.78
C VAL A 55 0.63 -17.39 -16.48
N SER A 56 1.00 -16.71 -15.38
CA SER A 56 2.40 -16.54 -15.00
C SER A 56 2.59 -16.37 -13.50
N ARG A 57 3.78 -16.74 -13.01
CA ARG A 57 4.25 -16.46 -11.65
C ARG A 57 5.24 -15.31 -11.75
N VAL A 58 4.89 -14.17 -11.17
CA VAL A 58 5.70 -12.95 -11.25
C VAL A 58 6.82 -13.00 -10.22
N GLY A 59 6.48 -13.27 -8.95
CA GLY A 59 7.47 -13.34 -7.88
C GLY A 59 6.84 -13.16 -6.49
N MET A 60 7.69 -13.09 -5.47
CA MET A 60 7.26 -12.74 -4.11
C MET A 60 7.06 -11.23 -4.01
N VAL A 61 5.94 -10.83 -3.39
CA VAL A 61 5.65 -9.43 -3.05
C VAL A 61 5.34 -9.33 -1.57
N GLY A 62 5.61 -8.16 -0.98
CA GLY A 62 5.38 -7.93 0.43
C GLY A 62 5.21 -6.45 0.75
N SER A 63 4.48 -6.17 1.83
CA SER A 63 4.26 -4.85 2.37
C SER A 63 4.42 -4.87 3.89
N GLN A 64 4.75 -3.72 4.45
CA GLN A 64 5.02 -3.56 5.87
C GLN A 64 4.43 -2.22 6.33
N CYS A 65 3.78 -2.22 7.48
CA CYS A 65 3.23 -1.01 8.10
C CYS A 65 3.61 -0.99 9.58
N ALA A 66 4.01 0.18 10.07
CA ALA A 66 4.37 0.39 11.48
C ALA A 66 3.40 1.38 12.12
N PHE A 67 2.80 0.99 13.23
CA PHE A 67 1.81 1.77 13.97
C PHE A 67 2.34 2.10 15.35
N GLY A 68 2.41 3.39 15.67
CA GLY A 68 2.80 3.86 16.99
C GLY A 68 1.72 3.57 18.02
N MET A 69 2.00 2.71 19.00
CA MET A 69 1.05 2.39 20.07
C MET A 69 0.94 3.49 21.14
N ASN A 70 1.63 4.62 20.99
CA ASN A 70 1.40 5.77 21.87
C ASN A 70 -0.01 6.35 21.68
N ALA A 71 -0.61 6.23 20.49
CA ALA A 71 -2.03 6.55 20.26
C ALA A 71 -2.99 5.52 20.91
N LEU A 72 -2.52 4.29 21.14
CA LEU A 72 -3.26 3.23 21.85
C LEU A 72 -3.18 3.38 23.38
N LYS A 73 -2.11 3.98 23.90
CA LYS A 73 -1.89 4.15 25.35
C LYS A 73 -2.82 5.17 26.03
N ASP A 74 -3.25 6.22 25.33
CA ASP A 74 -4.16 7.23 25.91
C ASP A 74 -5.57 6.67 26.23
N VAL A 75 -5.88 5.47 25.73
CA VAL A 75 -7.14 4.74 25.99
C VAL A 75 -7.13 4.07 27.38
N SER A 76 -5.95 3.90 28.00
CA SER A 76 -5.83 3.23 29.32
C SER A 76 -6.25 4.10 30.51
N ALA A 77 -6.46 5.41 30.34
CA ALA A 77 -6.88 6.30 31.42
C ALA A 77 -8.41 6.38 31.62
N GLY A 78 -9.21 5.74 30.75
CA GLY A 78 -10.67 5.77 30.82
C GLY A 78 -11.25 4.36 30.87
N ILE A 79 -11.70 3.91 32.04
CA ILE A 79 -12.46 2.68 32.29
C ILE A 79 -13.85 2.75 31.59
N ARG A 80 -13.92 2.98 30.28
CA ARG A 80 -15.19 3.13 29.52
C ARG A 80 -15.27 2.40 28.19
N ASP A 81 -14.15 2.03 27.56
CA ASP A 81 -14.22 1.44 26.20
C ASP A 81 -14.31 -0.09 26.16
N VAL A 82 -14.36 -0.74 27.33
CA VAL A 82 -14.56 -2.18 27.48
C VAL A 82 -16.05 -2.49 27.56
N VAL A 83 -16.74 -2.50 26.41
CA VAL A 83 -18.12 -2.99 26.32
C VAL A 83 -18.11 -4.49 26.02
N GLY A 84 -18.43 -5.30 27.04
CA GLY A 84 -18.54 -6.76 26.89
C GLY A 84 -17.19 -7.50 26.78
N GLY A 85 -16.12 -6.96 27.36
CA GLY A 85 -14.80 -7.61 27.41
C GLY A 85 -13.88 -7.36 26.20
N ARG A 86 -14.33 -6.56 25.22
CA ARG A 86 -13.55 -6.19 24.04
C ARG A 86 -12.94 -4.80 24.16
N ALA A 87 -11.71 -4.64 23.68
CA ALA A 87 -11.01 -3.37 23.63
C ALA A 87 -11.19 -2.73 22.25
N ARG A 88 -12.34 -2.08 22.00
CA ARG A 88 -12.73 -1.58 20.66
C ARG A 88 -11.64 -0.77 19.97
N VAL A 89 -11.01 0.16 20.68
CA VAL A 89 -9.97 1.02 20.09
C VAL A 89 -8.73 0.23 19.63
N VAL A 90 -8.37 -0.82 20.37
CA VAL A 90 -7.26 -1.72 19.98
C VAL A 90 -7.67 -2.54 18.76
N GLU A 91 -8.88 -3.11 18.77
CA GLU A 91 -9.42 -3.89 17.64
C GLU A 91 -9.52 -3.05 16.35
N ASP A 92 -9.94 -1.79 16.45
CA ASP A 92 -10.06 -0.87 15.32
C ASP A 92 -8.67 -0.49 14.78
N THR A 93 -7.69 -0.26 15.65
CA THR A 93 -6.30 -0.01 15.20
C THR A 93 -5.70 -1.22 14.49
N LEU A 94 -5.96 -2.44 14.99
CA LEU A 94 -5.53 -3.67 14.33
C LEU A 94 -6.20 -3.85 12.95
N ARG A 95 -7.47 -3.46 12.83
CA ARG A 95 -8.20 -3.48 11.58
C ARG A 95 -7.58 -2.52 10.57
N ASP A 96 -7.39 -1.27 10.95
CA ASP A 96 -6.79 -0.24 10.10
C ASP A 96 -5.38 -0.65 9.65
N ALA A 97 -4.62 -1.25 10.56
CA ALA A 97 -3.28 -1.74 10.28
C ALA A 97 -3.25 -2.87 9.26
N ARG A 98 -4.15 -3.85 9.42
CA ARG A 98 -4.31 -4.95 8.46
C ARG A 98 -4.74 -4.41 7.09
N GLU A 99 -5.73 -3.52 7.05
CA GLU A 99 -6.22 -2.95 5.79
C GLU A 99 -5.15 -2.14 5.08
N ALA A 100 -4.35 -1.36 5.80
CA ALA A 100 -3.23 -0.62 5.23
C ALA A 100 -2.19 -1.56 4.61
N ALA A 101 -1.79 -2.62 5.32
CA ALA A 101 -0.83 -3.59 4.81
C ALA A 101 -1.36 -4.32 3.55
N LEU A 102 -2.63 -4.76 3.56
CA LEU A 102 -3.24 -5.43 2.41
C LEU A 102 -3.41 -4.50 1.20
N ARG A 103 -3.76 -3.22 1.41
CA ARG A 103 -3.82 -2.22 0.33
C ARG A 103 -2.45 -2.03 -0.31
N GLU A 104 -1.40 -1.89 0.49
CA GLU A 104 -0.05 -1.74 -0.07
C GLU A 104 0.43 -3.01 -0.76
N LEU A 105 0.06 -4.20 -0.27
CA LEU A 105 0.37 -5.47 -0.93
C LEU A 105 -0.25 -5.56 -2.33
N LYS A 106 -1.49 -5.08 -2.50
CA LYS A 106 -2.13 -4.97 -3.82
C LYS A 106 -1.38 -4.03 -4.74
N ARG A 107 -0.91 -2.90 -4.21
CA ARG A 107 -0.13 -1.93 -4.97
C ARG A 107 1.20 -2.52 -5.46
N GLU A 108 1.93 -3.20 -4.57
CA GLU A 108 3.17 -3.91 -4.91
C GLU A 108 2.94 -4.96 -6.00
N ALA A 109 1.84 -5.71 -5.93
CA ALA A 109 1.44 -6.65 -6.97
C ALA A 109 1.15 -5.96 -8.31
N ALA A 110 0.39 -4.85 -8.30
CA ALA A 110 0.09 -4.10 -9.51
C ALA A 110 1.34 -3.48 -10.15
N LEU A 111 2.29 -2.99 -9.34
CA LEU A 111 3.57 -2.44 -9.80
C LEU A 111 4.39 -3.46 -10.58
N VAL A 112 4.31 -4.74 -10.21
CA VAL A 112 4.99 -5.84 -10.92
C VAL A 112 4.12 -6.47 -12.01
N GLY A 113 2.96 -5.89 -12.33
CA GLY A 113 2.06 -6.33 -13.39
C GLY A 113 1.24 -7.58 -13.04
N ALA A 114 1.11 -7.93 -11.76
CA ALA A 114 0.25 -9.01 -11.31
C ALA A 114 -1.20 -8.54 -11.08
N ASN A 115 -2.15 -9.44 -11.28
CA ASN A 115 -3.57 -9.20 -11.00
C ASN A 115 -4.11 -10.05 -9.83
N ALA A 116 -3.27 -10.92 -9.25
CA ALA A 116 -3.60 -11.63 -8.03
C ALA A 116 -2.35 -11.88 -7.17
N VAL A 117 -2.56 -12.06 -5.86
CA VAL A 117 -1.58 -12.56 -4.91
C VAL A 117 -2.16 -13.77 -4.19
N VAL A 118 -1.49 -14.92 -4.32
CA VAL A 118 -1.85 -16.19 -3.68
C VAL A 118 -0.97 -16.48 -2.48
N SER A 119 -1.41 -17.41 -1.62
CA SER A 119 -0.71 -17.78 -0.38
C SER A 119 -0.39 -16.56 0.49
N VAL A 120 -1.33 -15.60 0.58
CA VAL A 120 -1.14 -14.39 1.39
C VAL A 120 -1.02 -14.77 2.87
N MET A 121 0.02 -14.26 3.53
CA MET A 121 0.24 -14.38 4.96
C MET A 121 0.32 -12.99 5.60
N LEU A 122 -0.26 -12.88 6.79
CA LEU A 122 -0.21 -11.69 7.63
C LEU A 122 0.53 -12.03 8.92
N GLU A 123 1.55 -11.24 9.23
CA GLU A 123 2.34 -11.36 10.44
C GLU A 123 2.25 -10.06 11.25
N LEU A 124 1.93 -10.19 12.53
CA LEU A 124 1.90 -9.08 13.47
C LEU A 124 3.02 -9.27 14.48
N SER A 125 3.84 -8.24 14.68
CA SER A 125 4.88 -8.24 15.69
C SER A 125 4.88 -6.92 16.47
N GLU A 126 5.18 -7.01 17.76
CA GLU A 126 5.35 -5.84 18.62
C GLU A 126 6.83 -5.59 18.86
N PHE A 127 7.23 -4.33 18.78
CA PHE A 127 8.50 -3.86 19.32
C PHE A 127 8.23 -2.86 20.44
N SER A 128 8.64 -3.21 21.65
CA SER A 128 8.54 -2.35 22.83
C SER A 128 9.95 -1.97 23.33
N GLY A 129 10.23 -0.68 23.46
CA GLY A 129 11.53 -0.19 23.95
C GLY A 129 11.54 1.31 24.22
N GLY A 130 12.28 1.74 25.26
CA GLY A 130 12.46 3.17 25.56
C GLY A 130 11.17 3.96 25.82
N GLY A 131 10.14 3.31 26.39
CA GLY A 131 8.84 3.93 26.69
C GLY A 131 7.84 3.97 25.51
N LYS A 132 8.28 3.57 24.31
CA LYS A 132 7.45 3.51 23.09
C LYS A 132 7.12 2.04 22.76
N SER A 133 5.89 1.79 22.32
CA SER A 133 5.50 0.53 21.68
C SER A 133 5.15 0.81 20.23
N MET A 134 5.57 -0.08 19.32
CA MET A 134 5.21 -0.06 17.91
C MET A 134 4.67 -1.42 17.51
N LEU A 135 3.57 -1.41 16.75
CA LEU A 135 3.00 -2.60 16.13
C LEU A 135 3.44 -2.62 14.67
N PHE A 136 4.09 -3.70 14.27
CA PHE A 136 4.40 -3.98 12.88
C PHE A 136 3.38 -4.97 12.33
N VAL A 137 2.84 -4.67 11.16
CA VAL A 137 2.00 -5.57 10.38
C VAL A 137 2.67 -5.77 9.04
N MET A 138 2.99 -7.02 8.73
CA MET A 138 3.60 -7.43 7.47
C MET A 138 2.62 -8.29 6.70
N ALA A 139 2.45 -8.03 5.41
CA ALA A 139 1.67 -8.86 4.51
C ALA A 139 2.58 -9.32 3.37
N TYR A 140 2.54 -10.59 3.00
CA TYR A 140 3.36 -11.09 1.88
C TYR A 140 2.71 -12.29 1.21
N GLY A 141 3.09 -12.57 -0.03
CA GLY A 141 2.56 -13.68 -0.83
C GLY A 141 3.25 -13.80 -2.18
N THR A 142 2.66 -14.61 -3.07
CA THR A 142 3.17 -14.79 -4.44
C THR A 142 2.29 -14.04 -5.43
N ALA A 143 2.85 -13.03 -6.10
CA ALA A 143 2.22 -12.31 -7.18
C ALA A 143 2.15 -13.17 -8.45
N VAL A 144 0.96 -13.25 -9.02
CA VAL A 144 0.65 -14.07 -10.20
C VAL A 144 -0.24 -13.30 -11.18
N VAL A 145 -0.18 -13.70 -12.45
CA VAL A 145 -1.16 -13.31 -13.46
C VAL A 145 -2.10 -14.48 -13.70
N VAL A 146 -3.39 -14.22 -13.58
CA VAL A 146 -4.46 -15.18 -13.83
C VAL A 146 -5.42 -14.67 -14.90
N ALA A 147 -6.01 -15.59 -15.65
CA ALA A 147 -7.12 -15.31 -16.57
C ALA A 147 -8.40 -15.98 -16.04
N ASP A 148 -9.57 -15.47 -16.42
CA ASP A 148 -10.84 -16.11 -16.09
C ASP A 148 -10.88 -17.54 -16.65
N GLY A 149 -11.45 -18.47 -15.89
CA GLY A 149 -11.66 -19.85 -16.32
C GLY A 149 -12.79 -19.95 -17.35
N GLU A 150 -12.60 -20.75 -18.40
CA GLU A 150 -13.71 -21.19 -19.29
C GLU A 150 -14.61 -22.23 -18.61
#